data_AF-A0A7Y5HAF2-F1
#
_entry.id   AF-A0A7Y5HAF2-F1
#
_cell.length_a   1.000
_cell.length_b   1.000
_cell.length_c   1.000
_cell.angle_alpha   90.00
_cell.angle_beta   90.00
_cell.angle_gamma   90.00
#
_symmetry.space_group_name_H-M   'P 1'
#
loop_
_entity.id
_entity.type
_entity.pdbx_description
1 polymer ?
#
loop_
_entity_poly.entity_id
_entity_poly.type
_entity_poly.pdbx_seq_one_letter_code
_entity_poly.pdbx_strand_id
1 'polypeptide(L)' 'MDSGTLSDAAVDAFVRERFIPVRIEKEHQPDAFGSLKVTAFPSTILLRADRTEVARLPGHLGPQEFIEKLKAATAGN' A
#
# COMPACT_ATOMS: atom_id res chain seq x y z
N MET A 1 5.70 8.75 -16.58
CA MET A 1 4.28 8.48 -16.85
C MET A 1 3.84 7.36 -15.92
N ASP A 2 3.47 7.69 -14.69
CA ASP A 2 2.92 6.69 -13.76
C ASP A 2 1.39 6.77 -13.86
N SER A 3 0.84 6.20 -14.93
CA SER A 3 -0.61 6.09 -15.13
C SER A 3 -1.14 4.87 -14.37
N GLY A 4 -0.81 4.79 -13.08
CA GLY A 4 -1.14 3.68 -12.19
C GLY A 4 -2.15 4.08 -11.14
N THR A 5 -2.74 3.08 -10.49
CA THR A 5 -3.76 3.23 -9.44
C THR A 5 -3.43 4.23 -8.34
N LEU A 6 -2.16 4.39 -7.97
CA LEU A 6 -1.74 5.36 -6.95
C LEU A 6 -1.76 6.82 -7.42
N SER A 7 -1.80 7.06 -8.73
CA SER A 7 -1.91 8.40 -9.34
C SER A 7 -3.36 8.82 -9.58
N ASP A 8 -4.33 7.92 -9.36
CA ASP A 8 -5.75 8.26 -9.42
C ASP A 8 -6.09 9.26 -8.31
N ALA A 9 -6.78 10.35 -8.67
CA ALA A 9 -7.06 11.43 -7.72
C ALA A 9 -7.94 10.99 -6.55
N ALA A 10 -8.86 10.05 -6.77
CA ALA A 10 -9.71 9.53 -5.69
C ALA A 10 -8.91 8.60 -4.76
N VAL A 11 -7.99 7.82 -5.32
CA VAL A 11 -7.07 6.97 -4.53
C VAL A 11 -6.11 7.84 -3.71
N ASP A 12 -5.47 8.84 -4.30
CA ASP A 12 -4.56 9.76 -3.58
C ASP A 12 -5.28 10.49 -2.44
N ALA A 13 -6.47 11.05 -2.72
CA ALA A 13 -7.27 11.73 -1.70
C ALA A 13 -7.66 10.77 -0.55
N PHE A 14 -8.14 9.57 -0.86
CA PHE A 14 -8.53 8.58 0.14
C PHE A 14 -7.33 8.12 0.99
N VAL A 15 -6.20 7.83 0.35
CA VAL A 15 -4.99 7.39 1.03
C VAL A 15 -4.46 8.48 1.95
N ARG A 16 -4.41 9.74 1.51
CA ARG A 16 -3.94 10.86 2.34
C ARG A 16 -4.86 11.20 3.50
N GLU A 17 -6.18 11.03 3.33
CA GLU A 17 -7.14 11.29 4.40
C GLU A 17 -7.06 10.24 5.52
N ARG A 18 -6.82 8.96 5.16
CA ARG A 18 -7.01 7.84 6.08
C ARG A 18 -5.72 7.14 6.51
N PHE A 19 -4.63 7.32 5.77
CA PHE A 19 -3.38 6.61 5.97
C PHE A 19 -2.19 7.55 5.90
N ILE A 20 -1.03 7.06 6.35
CA ILE A 20 0.26 7.71 6.14
C ILE A 20 0.94 6.98 4.98
N PRO A 21 0.92 7.51 3.74
CA PRO A 21 1.52 6.82 2.61
C PRO A 21 3.05 6.81 2.74
N VAL A 22 3.65 5.63 2.60
CA VAL A 22 5.10 5.45 2.53
C VAL A 22 5.44 4.72 1.25
N ARG A 23 6.25 5.35 0.40
CA ARG A 23 6.80 4.75 -0.82
C ARG A 23 8.19 4.22 -0.52
N ILE A 24 8.39 2.93 -0.75
CA ILE A 24 9.69 2.26 -0.62
C ILE A 24 10.13 1.84 -2.01
N GLU A 25 11.31 2.31 -2.42
CA GLU A 25 11.94 1.91 -3.66
C GLU A 25 13.11 0.99 -3.32
N LYS A 26 13.04 -0.27 -3.77
CA LYS A 26 14.04 -1.29 -3.46
C LYS A 26 15.47 -0.85 -3.81
N GLU A 27 15.59 -0.09 -4.90
CA GLU A 27 16.86 0.43 -5.43
C GLU A 27 17.54 1.39 -4.46
N HIS A 28 16.74 2.16 -3.72
CA HIS A 28 17.20 3.18 -2.77
C HIS A 28 17.19 2.68 -1.32
N GLN A 29 16.41 1.64 -1.00
CA GLN A 29 16.18 1.15 0.37
C GLN A 29 16.16 -0.40 0.46
N PRO A 30 17.28 -1.07 0.17
CA PRO A 30 17.33 -2.54 0.14
C PRO A 30 17.07 -3.20 1.51
N ASP A 31 17.51 -2.57 2.61
CA ASP A 31 17.29 -3.08 3.97
C ASP A 31 15.81 -3.08 4.39
N ALA A 32 15.08 -2.03 4.02
CA ALA A 32 13.64 -1.93 4.27
C ALA A 32 12.89 -3.01 3.48
N PHE A 33 13.32 -3.27 2.24
CA PHE A 33 12.75 -4.31 1.40
C PHE A 33 12.95 -5.71 2.00
N GLY A 34 14.15 -6.01 2.49
CA GLY A 34 14.46 -7.29 3.16
C GLY A 34 13.64 -7.47 4.45
N SER A 35 13.51 -6.41 5.26
CA SER A 35 12.77 -6.45 6.52
C SER A 35 11.27 -6.70 6.34
N LEU A 36 10.68 -6.18 5.26
CA LEU A 36 9.25 -6.34 4.95
C LEU A 36 8.93 -7.66 4.22
N LYS A 37 9.94 -8.49 3.92
CA LYS A 37 9.81 -9.78 3.22
C LYS A 37 8.93 -9.67 1.97
N VAL A 38 9.15 -8.65 1.16
CA VAL A 38 8.37 -8.43 -0.06
C VAL A 38 8.81 -9.43 -1.13
N THR A 39 7.88 -10.21 -1.66
CA THR A 39 8.16 -11.29 -2.63
C THR A 39 7.68 -10.98 -4.06
N ALA A 40 6.87 -9.93 -4.25
CA ALA A 40 6.32 -9.53 -5.54
C ALA A 40 6.20 -8.01 -5.67
N PHE A 41 6.20 -7.50 -6.90
CA PHE A 41 6.02 -6.08 -7.20
C PHE A 41 4.84 -5.85 -8.16
N PRO A 42 4.14 -4.70 -8.05
CA PRO A 42 4.11 -3.83 -6.87
C PRO A 42 3.52 -4.59 -5.66
N SER A 43 3.80 -4.12 -4.44
CA SER A 43 3.18 -4.65 -3.20
C SER A 43 2.80 -3.51 -2.29
N THR A 44 1.59 -3.55 -1.76
CA THR A 44 1.12 -2.62 -0.72
C THR A 44 0.96 -3.36 0.60
N ILE A 45 1.54 -2.82 1.67
CA ILE A 45 1.48 -3.40 3.01
C ILE A 45 0.83 -2.38 3.93
N LEU A 46 -0.17 -2.80 4.69
CA LEU A 46 -0.83 -1.99 5.69
C LEU A 46 -0.29 -2.38 7.06
N LEU A 47 0.29 -1.40 7.75
CA LEU A 47 0.83 -1.57 9.08
C LEU A 47 0.05 -0.70 10.07
N ARG A 48 -0.15 -1.19 11.29
CA ARG A 48 -0.53 -0.34 12.43
C ARG A 48 0.68 0.41 12.98
N ALA A 49 0.42 1.38 13.84
CA ALA A 49 1.45 2.14 14.54
C ALA A 49 2.42 1.26 15.35
N ASP A 50 1.94 0.12 15.86
CA ASP A 50 2.75 -0.88 16.58
C ASP A 50 3.56 -1.82 15.66
N ARG A 51 3.54 -1.58 14.34
CA ARG A 51 4.21 -2.37 13.28
C ARG A 51 3.59 -3.73 12.98
N THR A 52 2.43 -4.07 13.55
CA THR A 52 1.66 -5.24 13.13
C THR A 52 1.14 -5.06 11.70
N GLU A 53 1.40 -6.05 10.85
CA GLU A 53 0.83 -6.15 9.50
C GLU A 53 -0.66 -6.50 9.58
N VAL A 54 -1.50 -5.59 9.07
CA VAL A 54 -2.96 -5.75 9.01
C VAL A 54 -3.36 -6.45 7.72
N ALA A 55 -2.72 -6.07 6.61
CA ALA A 55 -2.99 -6.62 5.30
C ALA A 55 -1.81 -6.44 4.35
N ARG A 56 -1.77 -7.31 3.35
CA ARG A 56 -0.83 -7.25 2.23
C ARG A 56 -1.57 -7.46 0.93
N LEU A 57 -1.36 -6.56 -0.01
CA LEU A 57 -1.95 -6.57 -1.33
C LEU A 57 -0.82 -6.73 -2.36
N PRO A 58 -0.54 -7.97 -2.83
CA PRO A 58 0.45 -8.21 -3.86
C PRO A 58 -0.14 -7.88 -5.24
N GLY A 59 0.69 -7.34 -6.12
CA GLY A 59 0.35 -7.08 -7.52
C GLY A 59 -0.37 -5.77 -7.76
N HIS A 60 -0.76 -5.56 -9.01
CA HIS A 60 -1.49 -4.38 -9.46
C HIS A 60 -2.99 -4.59 -9.24
N LEU A 61 -3.64 -3.60 -8.64
CA LEU A 61 -5.10 -3.53 -8.45
C LEU A 61 -5.61 -2.27 -9.16
N GLY A 62 -6.83 -2.29 -9.68
CA GLY A 62 -7.48 -1.08 -10.23
C GLY A 62 -7.86 -0.08 -9.12
N PRO A 63 -8.11 1.21 -9.43
CA PRO A 63 -8.37 2.26 -8.43
C PRO A 63 -9.50 1.94 -7.44
N GLN A 64 -10.65 1.50 -7.95
CA GLN A 64 -11.79 1.14 -7.11
C GLN A 64 -11.52 -0.10 -6.26
N GLU A 65 -10.94 -1.13 -6.87
CA GLU A 65 -10.59 -2.37 -6.15
C GLU A 65 -9.59 -2.10 -5.03
N PHE A 66 -8.60 -1.24 -5.27
CA PHE A 66 -7.62 -0.84 -4.28
C PHE A 66 -8.28 -0.18 -3.07
N ILE A 67 -9.16 0.80 -3.28
CA ILE A 67 -9.89 1.47 -2.20
C ILE A 67 -10.74 0.47 -1.40
N GLU A 68 -11.46 -0.42 -2.07
CA GLU A 68 -12.29 -1.42 -1.39
C GLU A 68 -11.45 -2.39 -0.55
N LYS A 69 -10.28 -2.83 -1.05
CA LYS A 69 -9.34 -3.65 -0.28
C LYS A 69 -8.79 -2.91 0.94
N LEU A 70 -8.46 -1.61 0.80
CA LEU A 70 -8.01 -0.78 1.92
C LEU A 70 -9.10 -0.66 3.00
N LYS A 71 -10.34 -0.35 2.59
CA LYS A 71 -11.48 -0.25 3.52
C LYS A 71 -11.71 -1.58 4.24
N ALA A 72 -11.75 -2.69 3.51
CA ALA A 72 -11.96 -4.02 4.07
C ALA A 72 -10.88 -4.39 5.10
N ALA A 73 -9.62 -4.06 4.83
CA ALA A 73 -8.51 -4.28 5.75
C ALA A 73 -8.64 -3.45 7.04
N THR A 74 -9.21 -2.25 6.97
CA THR A 74 -9.41 -1.38 8.14
C THR A 74 -10.72 -1.59 8.89
N ALA A 75 -11.74 -2.17 8.25
CA ALA A 75 -13.08 -2.35 8.85
C ALA A 75 -13.17 -3.52 9.83
N GLY A 76 -12.18 -4.43 9.82
CA GLY A 76 -12.16 -5.63 10.66
C GLY A 76 -11.61 -5.45 12.07
N ASN A 77 -11.67 -4.24 12.67
CA ASN A 77 -11.14 -3.98 14.01
C ASN A 77 -11.93 -2.96 14.82
#